data_AF-A0A951T9K4-F1
#
_entry.id   AF-A0A951T9K4-F1
#
_cell.length_a   1.000
_cell.length_b   1.000
_cell.length_c   1.000
_cell.angle_alpha   90.00
_cell.angle_beta   90.00
_cell.angle_gamma   90.00
#
_symmetry.space_group_name_H-M   'P 1'
#
loop_
_entity.id
_entity.type
_entity.pdbx_description
1 polymer ?
#
loop_
_entity_poly.entity_id
_entity_poly.type
_entity_poly.pdbx_seq_one_letter_code
_entity_poly.pdbx_strand_id
1 'polypeptide(L)'
;MNTRNALLAAFAVLVIAQWAVPAGMILRREASMVRGNEFKLRVRPVDPYDAFRGRYVQLGFDPITVPPPDGVRVVPGQKAYALLKADSAGFVMVEAVTSTAPKDGDYLEVTLRPDANFGGTGSGRAQIVWPFDRYYMEETVAPAAERVYRDQASSTTAYVTVRVLNGTGVITGLYLDGVPIEQKVREM
;
A
#
# COMPACT_ATOMS: atom_id res chain seq x y z
N MET A 1 -39.71 25.45 -18.76
CA MET A 1 -38.39 24.93 -19.21
C MET A 1 -38.67 23.82 -20.21
N ASN A 2 -38.26 23.97 -21.47
CA ASN A 2 -38.59 22.98 -22.52
C ASN A 2 -37.95 21.64 -22.16
N THR A 3 -38.65 20.53 -22.36
CA THR A 3 -38.22 19.18 -21.98
C THR A 3 -36.83 18.84 -22.51
N ARG A 4 -36.51 19.32 -23.71
CA ARG A 4 -35.18 19.22 -24.33
C ARG A 4 -34.09 19.97 -23.55
N ASN A 5 -34.37 21.17 -23.05
CA ASN A 5 -33.40 21.95 -22.27
C ASN A 5 -33.19 21.34 -20.88
N ALA A 6 -34.25 20.77 -20.29
CA ALA A 6 -34.15 20.01 -19.04
C ALA A 6 -33.31 18.74 -19.22
N LEU A 7 -33.49 18.00 -20.33
CA LEU A 7 -32.69 16.83 -20.67
C LEU A 7 -31.21 17.18 -20.91
N LEU A 8 -30.93 18.29 -21.61
CA LEU A 8 -29.55 18.76 -21.82
C LEU A 8 -28.87 19.15 -20.51
N ALA A 9 -29.59 19.83 -19.60
CA ALA A 9 -29.07 20.17 -18.27
C ALA A 9 -28.79 18.92 -17.44
N ALA A 10 -29.71 17.95 -17.43
CA ALA A 10 -29.52 16.67 -16.74
C ALA A 10 -28.32 15.88 -17.31
N PHE A 11 -28.16 15.88 -18.64
CA PHE A 11 -27.02 15.26 -19.30
C PHE A 11 -25.69 15.93 -18.93
N ALA A 12 -25.64 17.25 -18.89
CA ALA A 12 -24.44 17.98 -18.47
C ALA A 12 -24.05 17.66 -17.01
N VAL A 13 -25.03 17.60 -16.11
CA VAL A 13 -24.80 17.21 -14.70
C VAL A 13 -24.27 15.78 -14.62
N LEU A 14 -24.82 14.85 -15.40
CA LEU A 14 -24.35 13.46 -15.46
C LEU A 14 -22.88 13.40 -15.89
N VAL A 15 -22.51 14.12 -16.96
CA VAL A 15 -21.13 14.16 -17.46
C VAL A 15 -20.20 14.72 -16.39
N ILE A 16 -20.55 15.83 -15.74
CA ILE A 16 -19.73 16.40 -14.65
C ILE A 16 -19.57 15.40 -13.51
N ALA A 17 -20.63 14.72 -13.09
CA ALA A 17 -20.58 13.71 -12.04
C ALA A 17 -19.68 12.52 -12.43
N GLN A 18 -19.76 12.06 -13.68
CA GLN A 18 -18.91 10.99 -14.20
C GLN A 18 -17.43 11.37 -14.20
N TRP A 19 -17.08 12.62 -14.50
CA TRP A 19 -15.70 13.11 -14.49
C TRP A 19 -15.18 13.45 -13.08
N ALA A 20 -16.06 13.85 -12.15
CA ALA A 20 -15.68 14.21 -10.80
C ALA A 20 -15.05 13.05 -10.01
N VAL A 21 -15.55 11.82 -10.22
CA VAL A 21 -15.03 10.62 -9.55
C VAL A 21 -13.57 10.31 -9.93
N PRO A 22 -13.19 10.10 -11.21
CA PRO A 22 -11.81 9.84 -11.59
C PRO A 22 -10.90 11.04 -11.29
N ALA A 23 -11.37 12.28 -11.49
CA ALA A 23 -10.60 13.47 -11.12
C ALA A 23 -10.28 13.49 -9.62
N GLY A 24 -11.25 13.17 -8.76
CA GLY A 24 -11.04 13.06 -7.32
C GLY A 24 -10.05 11.96 -6.94
N MET A 25 -10.07 10.82 -7.63
CA MET A 25 -9.10 9.74 -7.42
C MET A 25 -7.67 10.18 -7.76
N ILE A 26 -7.49 10.87 -8.89
CA ILE A 26 -6.19 11.40 -9.33
C ILE A 26 -5.66 12.41 -8.31
N LEU A 27 -6.48 13.39 -7.92
CA LEU A 27 -6.08 14.43 -6.98
C LEU A 27 -5.68 13.87 -5.61
N ARG A 28 -6.39 12.85 -5.10
CA ARG A 28 -6.02 12.18 -3.85
C ARG A 28 -4.67 11.48 -3.96
N ARG A 29 -4.41 10.81 -5.08
CA ARG A 29 -3.15 10.11 -5.32
C ARG A 29 -1.98 11.08 -5.50
N GLU A 30 -2.17 12.14 -6.26
CA GLU A 30 -1.16 13.19 -6.44
C GLU A 30 -0.88 13.94 -5.14
N ALA A 31 -1.92 14.27 -4.36
CA ALA A 31 -1.73 14.86 -3.04
C ALA A 31 -0.89 13.95 -2.14
N SER A 32 -1.15 12.64 -2.14
CA SER A 32 -0.36 11.66 -1.37
C SER A 32 1.08 11.58 -1.87
N MET A 33 1.29 11.71 -3.18
CA MET A 33 2.62 11.69 -3.77
C MET A 33 3.43 12.96 -3.45
N VAL A 34 2.81 14.14 -3.44
CA VAL A 34 3.52 15.42 -3.24
C VAL A 34 3.63 15.80 -1.76
N ARG A 35 2.57 15.55 -0.97
CA ARG A 35 2.45 16.00 0.43
C ARG A 35 2.50 14.87 1.46
N GLY A 36 2.49 13.62 1.02
CA GLY A 36 2.53 12.48 1.94
C GLY A 36 3.89 12.30 2.58
N ASN A 37 3.89 11.88 3.84
CA ASN A 37 5.10 11.55 4.56
C ASN A 37 5.65 10.22 4.06
N GLU A 38 6.98 10.15 3.89
CA GLU A 38 7.65 8.98 3.33
C GLU A 38 8.05 8.00 4.44
N PHE A 39 7.65 6.74 4.27
CA PHE A 39 7.94 5.64 5.19
C PHE A 39 8.64 4.50 4.44
N LYS A 40 9.60 3.83 5.09
CA LYS A 40 10.24 2.64 4.55
C LYS A 40 9.58 1.37 5.10
N LEU A 41 9.09 0.50 4.22
CA LEU A 41 8.58 -0.81 4.59
C LEU A 41 9.55 -1.89 4.16
N ARG A 42 9.89 -2.80 5.07
CA ARG A 42 10.72 -3.97 4.75
C ARG A 42 9.94 -4.94 3.88
N VAL A 43 10.62 -5.46 2.88
CA VAL A 43 10.04 -6.42 1.95
C VAL A 43 10.87 -7.69 1.92
N ARG A 44 10.19 -8.80 1.60
CA ARG A 44 10.76 -10.13 1.42
C ARG A 44 10.47 -10.63 0.02
N PRO A 45 11.36 -11.44 -0.57
CA PRO A 45 11.12 -12.00 -1.88
C PRO A 45 9.91 -12.95 -1.82
N VAL A 46 9.14 -12.95 -2.90
CA VAL A 46 8.04 -13.88 -3.15
C VAL A 46 8.43 -14.69 -4.37
N ASP A 47 8.10 -15.98 -4.39
CA ASP A 47 8.36 -16.85 -5.54
C ASP A 47 7.59 -16.33 -6.78
N PRO A 48 8.29 -15.90 -7.85
CA PRO A 48 7.64 -15.25 -8.97
C PRO A 48 7.42 -16.14 -10.19
N TYR A 49 6.25 -15.96 -10.82
CA TYR A 49 6.03 -15.71 -12.26
C TYR A 49 4.72 -16.34 -12.73
N ASP A 50 3.80 -15.51 -13.23
CA ASP A 50 2.63 -15.93 -14.01
C ASP A 50 2.65 -15.16 -15.34
N ALA A 51 2.85 -15.88 -16.45
CA ALA A 51 3.02 -15.32 -17.79
C ALA A 51 1.83 -14.48 -18.27
N PHE A 52 0.69 -14.54 -17.59
CA PHE A 52 -0.53 -13.84 -17.99
C PHE A 52 -0.84 -12.59 -17.15
N ARG A 53 -0.04 -12.25 -16.13
CA ARG A 53 -0.39 -11.16 -15.17
C ARG A 53 0.26 -9.80 -15.43
N GLY A 54 0.98 -9.63 -16.54
CA GLY A 54 1.76 -8.42 -16.83
C GLY A 54 3.06 -8.36 -16.01
N ARG A 55 4.00 -7.47 -16.37
CA ARG A 55 5.30 -7.39 -15.70
C ARG A 55 5.27 -6.40 -14.54
N TYR A 56 5.55 -6.89 -13.33
CA TYR A 56 5.71 -6.11 -12.11
C TYR A 56 6.64 -6.89 -11.16
N VAL A 57 7.16 -6.24 -10.12
CA VAL A 57 7.88 -6.95 -9.05
C VAL A 57 6.90 -7.26 -7.93
N GLN A 58 6.68 -8.55 -7.65
CA GLN A 58 5.82 -8.98 -6.55
C GLN A 58 6.51 -8.67 -5.21
N LEU A 59 5.81 -7.97 -4.33
CA LEU A 59 6.30 -7.60 -3.00
C LEU A 59 5.69 -8.52 -1.95
N GLY A 60 6.53 -9.08 -1.11
CA GLY A 60 6.13 -9.68 0.17
C GLY A 60 6.50 -8.72 1.28
N PHE A 61 5.69 -8.64 2.33
CA PHE A 61 6.00 -7.84 3.51
C PHE A 61 6.17 -8.74 4.73
N ASP A 62 6.93 -8.24 5.71
CA ASP A 62 7.03 -8.89 7.01
C ASP A 62 5.71 -8.77 7.77
N PRO A 63 5.26 -9.88 8.41
CA PRO A 63 4.05 -9.87 9.19
C PRO A 63 4.22 -8.98 10.41
N ILE A 64 3.41 -7.90 10.51
CA ILE A 64 3.33 -7.09 11.72
C ILE A 64 2.09 -7.50 12.51
N THR A 65 2.33 -7.99 13.72
CA THR A 65 1.28 -8.43 14.64
C THR A 65 0.98 -7.34 15.66
N VAL A 66 -0.28 -6.91 15.71
CA VAL A 66 -0.79 -5.84 16.56
C VAL A 66 -1.89 -6.37 17.49
N PRO A 67 -2.13 -5.70 18.63
CA PRO A 67 -3.35 -5.95 19.40
C PRO A 67 -4.56 -5.63 18.52
N PRO A 68 -5.68 -6.37 18.69
CA PRO A 68 -6.87 -6.12 17.93
C PRO A 68 -7.46 -4.74 18.28
N PRO A 69 -8.02 -4.00 17.31
CA PRO A 69 -8.69 -2.74 17.60
C PRO A 69 -9.87 -2.99 18.53
N ASP A 70 -10.03 -2.11 19.52
CA ASP A 70 -11.14 -2.12 20.49
C ASP A 70 -11.25 -3.40 21.35
N GLY A 71 -10.21 -4.26 21.37
CA GLY A 71 -10.20 -5.52 22.14
C GLY A 71 -11.14 -6.59 21.57
N VAL A 72 -11.74 -6.37 20.41
CA VAL A 72 -12.69 -7.30 19.79
C VAL A 72 -11.94 -8.27 18.87
N ARG A 73 -12.39 -9.52 18.80
CA ARG A 73 -11.82 -10.51 17.88
C ARG A 73 -11.94 -10.02 16.44
N VAL A 74 -10.79 -9.92 15.77
CA VAL A 74 -10.72 -9.51 14.37
C VAL A 74 -11.34 -10.55 13.45
N VAL A 75 -12.10 -10.07 12.47
CA VAL A 75 -12.62 -10.89 11.36
C VAL A 75 -11.63 -10.81 10.17
N PRO A 76 -11.33 -11.92 9.48
CA PRO A 76 -10.53 -11.86 8.26
C PRO A 76 -11.13 -10.87 7.25
N GLY A 77 -10.33 -9.94 6.75
CA GLY A 77 -10.81 -8.93 5.80
C GLY A 77 -11.34 -7.65 6.45
N GLN A 78 -11.30 -7.55 7.78
CA GLN A 78 -11.72 -6.34 8.49
C GLN A 78 -10.79 -5.18 8.16
N LYS A 79 -11.37 -4.08 7.68
CA LYS A 79 -10.65 -2.82 7.45
C LYS A 79 -10.32 -2.16 8.78
N ALA A 80 -9.12 -1.63 8.88
CA ALA A 80 -8.66 -0.85 10.01
C ALA A 80 -7.67 0.23 9.53
N TYR A 81 -7.35 1.17 10.41
CA TYR A 81 -6.40 2.23 10.14
C TYR A 81 -5.18 2.05 11.04
N ALA A 82 -4.02 1.84 10.43
CA ALA A 82 -2.76 1.73 11.14
C ALA A 82 -2.12 3.12 11.26
N LEU A 83 -1.90 3.57 12.49
CA LEU A 83 -1.13 4.78 12.79
C LEU A 83 0.35 4.47 12.61
N LEU A 84 0.99 5.17 11.69
CA LEU A 84 2.36 4.95 11.27
C LEU A 84 3.27 6.01 11.88
N LYS A 85 4.44 5.57 12.34
CA LYS A 85 5.53 6.42 12.78
C LYS A 85 6.83 5.96 12.13
N ALA A 86 7.70 6.90 11.81
CA ALA A 86 9.04 6.58 11.33
C ALA A 86 9.97 6.35 12.52
N ASP A 87 10.71 5.25 12.52
CA ASP A 87 11.84 5.04 13.41
C ASP A 87 13.04 5.92 12.98
N SER A 88 14.09 5.97 13.79
CA SER A 88 15.35 6.70 13.54
C SER A 88 16.00 6.40 12.18
N ALA A 89 15.79 5.20 11.62
CA ALA A 89 16.26 4.82 10.28
C ALA A 89 15.24 5.07 9.14
N GLY A 90 14.05 5.59 9.47
CA GLY A 90 12.95 5.86 8.54
C GLY A 90 12.06 4.65 8.25
N PHE A 91 12.23 3.53 8.97
CA PHE A 91 11.36 2.36 8.84
C PHE A 91 10.02 2.59 9.53
N VAL A 92 8.97 2.01 8.96
CA VAL A 92 7.62 2.08 9.52
C VAL A 92 7.55 1.34 10.85
N MET A 93 7.00 2.00 11.85
CA MET A 93 6.59 1.44 13.12
C MET A 93 5.09 1.69 13.28
N VAL A 94 4.34 0.65 13.60
CA VAL A 94 2.90 0.77 13.86
C VAL A 94 2.71 1.09 15.34
N GLU A 95 2.21 2.29 15.63
CA GLU A 95 1.95 2.74 17.01
C GLU A 95 0.67 2.13 17.56
N ALA A 96 -0.40 2.19 16.77
CA ALA A 96 -1.70 1.65 17.12
C ALA A 96 -2.52 1.34 15.86
N VAL A 97 -3.56 0.53 16.03
CA VAL A 97 -4.54 0.24 14.99
C VAL A 97 -5.93 0.57 15.51
N THR A 98 -6.67 1.36 14.73
CA THR A 98 -8.02 1.83 15.09
C THR A 98 -9.04 1.34 14.07
N SER A 99 -10.27 1.06 14.51
CA SER A 99 -11.40 0.73 13.62
C SER A 99 -11.90 1.94 12.83
N THR A 100 -11.72 3.15 13.38
CA THR A 100 -12.16 4.41 12.80
C THR A 100 -10.98 5.23 12.28
N ALA A 101 -11.20 5.97 11.19
CA ALA A 101 -10.18 6.83 10.61
C ALA A 101 -9.81 7.95 11.59
N PRO A 102 -8.52 8.12 11.94
CA PRO A 102 -8.05 9.28 12.68
C PRO A 102 -8.35 10.57 11.92
N LYS A 103 -8.59 11.67 12.65
CA LYS A 103 -8.80 12.99 12.03
C LYS A 103 -7.51 13.57 11.45
N ASP A 104 -6.39 13.32 12.15
CA ASP A 104 -5.07 13.84 11.83
C ASP A 104 -4.00 12.77 12.12
N GLY A 105 -2.86 12.91 11.45
CA GLY A 105 -1.70 12.02 11.59
C GLY A 105 -1.45 11.16 10.36
N ASP A 106 -0.30 10.50 10.35
CA ASP A 106 0.08 9.56 9.30
C ASP A 106 -0.57 8.21 9.58
N TYR A 107 -1.69 7.94 8.93
CA TYR A 107 -2.36 6.66 9.03
C TYR A 107 -2.56 6.05 7.65
N LEU A 108 -2.59 4.72 7.61
CA LEU A 108 -2.81 3.93 6.39
C LEU A 108 -4.01 3.01 6.58
N GLU A 109 -4.91 2.97 5.58
CA GLU A 109 -5.96 1.96 5.53
C GLU A 109 -5.34 0.58 5.24
N VAL A 110 -5.53 -0.36 6.17
CA VAL A 110 -5.02 -1.72 6.10
C VAL A 110 -6.13 -2.72 6.32
N THR A 111 -5.89 -3.98 5.93
CA THR A 111 -6.78 -5.09 6.25
C THR A 111 -6.16 -5.91 7.38
N LEU A 112 -6.99 -6.41 8.29
CA LEU A 112 -6.54 -7.28 9.36
C LEU A 112 -6.89 -8.75 9.07
N ARG A 113 -6.01 -9.64 9.53
CA ARG A 113 -6.21 -11.08 9.53
C ARG A 113 -5.98 -11.62 10.94
N PRO A 114 -6.77 -12.59 11.43
CA PRO A 114 -6.50 -13.26 12.70
C PRO A 114 -5.12 -13.93 12.66
N ASP A 115 -4.37 -13.82 13.75
CA ASP A 115 -3.14 -14.59 13.93
C ASP A 115 -3.49 -16.06 14.22
N ALA A 116 -3.19 -16.94 13.26
CA ALA A 116 -3.49 -18.37 13.36
C ALA A 116 -2.65 -19.08 14.44
N ASN A 117 -1.53 -18.48 14.88
CA ASN A 117 -0.67 -19.05 15.91
C ASN A 117 -1.15 -18.71 17.33
N PHE A 118 -2.19 -17.88 17.48
CA PHE A 118 -2.69 -17.44 18.78
C PHE A 118 -3.91 -18.27 19.22
N GLY A 119 -3.66 -19.36 19.95
CA GLY A 119 -4.68 -20.29 20.47
C GLY A 119 -5.23 -19.96 21.88
N GLY A 120 -5.23 -18.69 22.31
CA GLY A 120 -5.57 -18.29 23.68
C GLY A 120 -6.90 -17.53 23.83
N THR A 121 -7.56 -17.70 24.97
CA THR A 121 -8.84 -17.10 25.44
C THR A 121 -8.83 -15.58 25.69
N GLY A 122 -7.91 -14.84 25.05
CA GLY A 122 -7.85 -13.37 25.10
C GLY A 122 -8.37 -12.71 23.82
N SER A 123 -8.38 -11.37 23.77
CA SER A 123 -8.55 -10.61 22.53
C SER A 123 -7.42 -10.98 21.56
N GLY A 124 -7.67 -11.94 20.67
CA GLY A 124 -6.65 -12.56 19.82
C GLY A 124 -5.82 -11.55 19.03
N ARG A 125 -4.57 -11.89 18.69
CA ARG A 125 -3.70 -10.98 17.93
C ARG A 125 -4.17 -10.86 16.48
N ALA A 126 -3.92 -9.69 15.90
CA ALA A 126 -4.24 -9.40 14.51
C ALA A 126 -2.95 -9.15 13.73
N GLN A 127 -2.86 -9.71 12.53
CA GLN A 127 -1.79 -9.43 11.59
C GLN A 127 -2.27 -8.38 10.60
N ILE A 128 -1.43 -7.37 10.36
CA ILE A 128 -1.65 -6.38 9.32
C ILE A 128 -1.36 -6.99 7.95
N VAL A 129 -2.32 -6.84 7.04
CA VAL A 129 -2.17 -7.08 5.61
C VAL A 129 -2.08 -5.73 4.93
N TRP A 130 -0.89 -5.42 4.43
CA TRP A 130 -0.62 -4.19 3.71
C TRP A 130 -1.43 -4.14 2.41
N PRO A 131 -1.94 -2.95 2.02
CA PRO A 131 -2.72 -2.78 0.79
C PRO A 131 -1.85 -2.76 -0.48
N PHE A 132 -0.58 -3.17 -0.36
CA PHE A 132 0.38 -3.23 -1.45
C PHE A 132 0.88 -4.66 -1.58
N ASP A 133 0.95 -5.14 -2.81
CA ASP A 133 1.50 -6.44 -3.16
C ASP A 133 2.45 -6.37 -4.36
N ARG A 134 2.55 -5.21 -5.03
CA ARG A 134 3.25 -5.05 -6.30
C ARG A 134 3.98 -3.72 -6.41
N TYR A 135 5.13 -3.75 -7.07
CA TYR A 135 5.84 -2.58 -7.55
C TYR A 135 5.79 -2.52 -9.08
N TYR A 136 5.20 -1.46 -9.61
CA TYR A 136 5.08 -1.24 -11.05
C TYR A 136 6.31 -0.50 -11.57
N MET A 137 6.87 -1.02 -12.65
CA MET A 137 8.00 -0.41 -13.36
C MET A 137 7.91 -0.70 -14.86
N GLU A 138 8.88 -0.22 -15.62
CA GLU A 138 8.95 -0.42 -17.06
C GLU A 138 9.01 -1.92 -17.43
N GLU A 139 8.24 -2.32 -18.46
CA GLU A 139 7.96 -3.72 -18.77
C GLU A 139 9.21 -4.49 -19.23
N THR A 140 10.11 -3.85 -19.99
CA THR A 140 11.32 -4.51 -20.50
C THR A 140 12.35 -4.76 -19.39
N VAL A 141 12.39 -3.89 -18.37
CA VAL A 141 13.30 -3.94 -17.23
C VAL A 141 12.78 -4.83 -16.10
N ALA A 142 11.45 -4.94 -15.94
CA ALA A 142 10.81 -5.68 -14.86
C ALA A 142 11.27 -7.15 -14.69
N PRO A 143 11.47 -7.97 -15.75
CA PRO A 143 11.96 -9.35 -15.58
C PRO A 143 13.39 -9.44 -15.03
N ALA A 144 14.23 -8.46 -15.33
CA ALA A 144 15.57 -8.39 -14.76
C ALA A 144 15.50 -7.89 -13.30
N ALA A 145 14.68 -6.89 -13.02
CA ALA A 145 14.44 -6.39 -11.66
C ALA A 145 13.91 -7.48 -10.74
N GLU A 146 12.96 -8.29 -11.19
CA GLU A 146 12.37 -9.39 -10.42
C GLU A 146 13.41 -10.48 -10.12
N ARG A 147 14.29 -10.80 -11.08
CA ARG A 147 15.40 -11.74 -10.84
C ARG A 147 16.36 -11.20 -9.78
N VAL A 148 16.82 -9.96 -9.92
CA VAL A 148 17.70 -9.31 -8.94
C VAL A 148 17.04 -9.27 -7.57
N TYR A 149 15.76 -8.88 -7.51
CA TYR A 149 14.99 -8.85 -6.28
C TYR A 149 14.89 -10.23 -5.63
N ARG A 150 14.49 -11.26 -6.38
CA ARG A 150 14.37 -12.63 -5.86
C ARG A 150 15.71 -13.15 -5.32
N ASP A 151 16.79 -12.91 -6.06
CA ASP A 151 18.10 -13.50 -5.75
C ASP A 151 18.82 -12.75 -4.61
N GLN A 152 18.60 -11.44 -4.47
CA GLN A 152 19.30 -10.61 -3.48
C GLN A 152 18.44 -10.25 -2.26
N ALA A 153 17.11 -10.17 -2.36
CA ALA A 153 16.27 -9.63 -1.28
C ALA A 153 16.38 -10.39 0.05
N SER A 154 16.76 -11.68 0.03
CA SER A 154 17.00 -12.46 1.25
C SER A 154 18.36 -12.21 1.91
N SER A 155 19.35 -11.71 1.16
CA SER A 155 20.73 -11.50 1.62
C SER A 155 21.11 -10.03 1.79
N THR A 156 20.19 -9.12 1.49
CA THR A 156 20.36 -7.66 1.46
C THR A 156 19.26 -6.98 2.28
N THR A 157 19.45 -5.71 2.62
CA THR A 157 18.35 -4.92 3.18
C THR A 157 17.40 -4.50 2.06
N ALA A 158 16.30 -5.23 1.89
CA ALA A 158 15.26 -4.92 0.91
C ALA A 158 14.11 -4.11 1.53
N TYR A 159 13.80 -2.96 0.95
CA TYR A 159 12.69 -2.12 1.40
C TYR A 159 12.05 -1.34 0.27
N VAL A 160 10.78 -0.99 0.44
CA VAL A 160 10.07 -0.03 -0.42
C VAL A 160 9.85 1.27 0.33
N THR A 161 9.85 2.38 -0.40
CA THR A 161 9.39 3.68 0.10
C THR A 161 7.92 3.86 -0.22
N VAL A 162 7.13 4.28 0.76
CA VAL A 162 5.70 4.53 0.63
C VAL A 162 5.39 5.91 1.17
N ARG A 163 4.75 6.73 0.34
CA ARG A 163 4.21 8.03 0.78
C ARG A 163 2.79 7.87 1.24
N VAL A 164 2.50 8.30 2.46
CA VAL A 164 1.20 8.14 3.11
C VAL A 164 0.58 9.50 3.37
N LEU A 165 -0.70 9.64 2.99
CA LEU A 165 -1.51 10.82 3.29
C LEU A 165 -2.98 10.43 3.40
N ASN A 166 -3.65 10.85 4.48
CA ASN A 166 -5.09 10.68 4.69
C ASN A 166 -5.58 9.24 4.46
N GLY A 167 -4.85 8.22 4.95
CA GLY A 167 -5.23 6.81 4.78
C GLY A 167 -4.79 6.18 3.47
N THR A 168 -4.29 6.96 2.51
CA THR A 168 -3.81 6.47 1.21
C THR A 168 -2.31 6.37 1.22
N GLY A 169 -1.77 5.20 0.86
CA GLY A 169 -0.34 5.04 0.64
C GLY A 169 -0.02 4.77 -0.83
N VAL A 170 1.14 5.23 -1.28
CA VAL A 170 1.64 5.04 -2.64
C VAL A 170 3.10 4.62 -2.58
N ILE A 171 3.43 3.47 -3.16
CA ILE A 171 4.83 3.07 -3.32
C ILE A 171 5.52 4.00 -4.32
N THR A 172 6.68 4.54 -3.94
CA THR A 172 7.48 5.46 -4.75
C THR A 172 8.80 4.86 -5.24
N GLY A 173 9.26 3.76 -4.64
CA GLY A 173 10.49 3.10 -5.07
C GLY A 173 10.79 1.82 -4.31
N LEU A 174 11.55 0.93 -4.95
CA LEU A 174 12.06 -0.33 -4.39
C LEU A 174 13.59 -0.28 -4.31
N TYR A 175 14.15 -0.61 -3.15
CA TYR A 175 15.56 -0.48 -2.83
C TYR A 175 16.14 -1.79 -2.29
N LEU A 176 17.38 -2.07 -2.67
CA LEU A 176 18.20 -3.17 -2.17
C LEU A 176 19.56 -2.59 -1.70
N ASP A 177 19.87 -2.70 -0.41
CA ASP A 177 21.02 -2.03 0.24
C ASP A 177 21.12 -0.53 -0.06
N GLY A 178 19.97 0.14 -0.13
CA GLY A 178 19.90 1.58 -0.41
C GLY A 178 20.04 1.96 -1.88
N VAL A 179 20.27 1.00 -2.79
CA VAL A 179 20.32 1.25 -4.23
C VAL A 179 18.95 0.99 -4.86
N PRO A 180 18.41 1.91 -5.68
CA PRO A 180 17.18 1.68 -6.43
C PRO A 180 17.29 0.45 -7.34
N ILE A 181 16.23 -0.34 -7.42
CA ILE A 181 16.21 -1.54 -8.28
C ILE A 181 16.44 -1.20 -9.76
N GLU A 182 15.95 -0.03 -10.20
CA GLU A 182 16.11 0.46 -11.57
C GLU A 182 17.59 0.67 -11.92
N GLN A 183 18.37 1.14 -10.96
CA GLN A 183 19.79 1.35 -11.15
C GLN A 183 20.53 0.01 -11.21
N LYS A 184 20.23 -0.92 -10.30
CA LYS A 184 20.82 -2.27 -10.31
C LYS A 184 20.58 -3.01 -11.63
N VAL A 185 19.43 -2.82 -12.26
CA VAL A 185 19.14 -3.44 -13.55
C VAL A 185 19.84 -2.73 -14.72
N ARG A 186 20.04 -1.40 -14.66
CA ARG A 186 20.77 -0.67 -15.70
C ARG A 186 22.28 -0.97 -15.71
N GLU A 187 22.82 -1.39 -14.57
CA GLU A 187 24.24 -1.75 -14.43
C GLU A 187 24.55 -3.20 -14.87
N MET A 188 23.52 -3.98 -15.25
CA MET A 188 23.63 -5.34 -15.81
C MET A 188 23.64 -5.33 -17.33
#